data_AF-A0A7V2NHL2-F1
#
_entry.id   AF-A0A7V2NHL2-F1
#
_cell.length_a   1.000
_cell.length_b   1.000
_cell.length_c   1.000
_cell.angle_alpha   90.00
_cell.angle_beta   90.00
_cell.angle_gamma   90.00
#
_symmetry.space_group_name_H-M   'P 1'
#
loop_
_entity.id
_entity.type
_entity.pdbx_description
1 polymer ?
#
loop_
_entity_poly.entity_id
_entity_poly.type
_entity_poly.pdbx_seq_one_letter_code
_entity_poly.pdbx_strand_id
1 'polypeptide(L)'
;MKGKYLVITLLVFMLAGTVTLVVRFMDRSLLNAIRDMAADITTPNAVVTKRSIPDLTTEEWESLASDAGYLTRVIQDQIQIRTTHRSQDLSLSGTSWDPMFIKGFNLGAALPGCFPSEFKATEEMYYEWLEQMADLESNSIRTYTILPPEFYQALKSYNFNNNDHPIYLIQGVWAYVLEEGSYGDSTYIEDFHAETRDVIDVIHGNAVIEPRRGHASGVYTADVSRYTAALILGREWEPNTVSDMRWQYPERTSYQGVFFSVPNGQPMECWIAETLDYTARYETATYNLQHALSFVNWLPLDPMYHDSEWIEWDEVREFDNDLEIIDPGNIHDSPLFKPGYFASYHAYPYYPDFVYNDAKYQEAECSNGQCTYYGYLQDLIAAHDNMPVVIAEF
;
A
#
# COMPACT_ATOMS: atom_id res chain seq x y z
N MET A 1 12.28 23.05 -55.01
CA MET A 1 11.15 22.26 -54.48
C MET A 1 11.48 20.80 -54.16
N LYS A 2 12.44 20.13 -54.84
CA LYS A 2 12.71 18.68 -54.65
C LYS A 2 13.36 18.27 -53.32
N GLY A 3 14.15 19.15 -52.68
CA GLY A 3 14.82 18.83 -51.41
C GLY A 3 13.88 18.74 -50.19
N LYS A 4 12.77 19.48 -50.18
CA LYS A 4 11.80 19.45 -49.06
C LYS A 4 11.06 18.12 -48.98
N TYR A 5 10.70 17.53 -50.13
CA TYR A 5 10.04 16.23 -50.18
C TYR A 5 10.99 15.11 -49.74
N LEU A 6 12.28 15.18 -50.08
CA LEU A 6 13.27 14.19 -49.63
C LEU A 6 13.40 14.15 -48.10
N VAL A 7 13.45 15.33 -47.46
CA VAL A 7 13.56 15.43 -45.99
C VAL A 7 12.29 14.94 -45.31
N ILE A 8 11.11 15.29 -45.83
CA ILE A 8 9.82 14.80 -45.31
C ILE A 8 9.73 13.28 -45.43
N THR A 9 10.13 12.72 -46.57
CA THR A 9 10.12 11.26 -46.77
C THR A 9 11.07 10.57 -45.79
N LEU A 10 12.28 11.12 -45.57
CA LEU A 10 13.24 10.58 -44.59
C LEU A 10 12.69 10.62 -43.16
N LEU A 11 12.03 11.71 -42.76
CA LEU A 11 11.42 11.84 -41.44
C LEU A 11 10.25 10.87 -41.25
N VAL A 12 9.42 10.65 -42.27
CA VAL A 12 8.32 9.69 -42.22
C VAL A 12 8.84 8.25 -42.11
N PHE A 13 9.90 7.88 -42.83
CA PHE A 13 10.52 6.56 -42.70
C PHE A 13 11.21 6.38 -41.35
N MET A 14 11.84 7.43 -40.82
CA MET A 14 12.44 7.39 -39.49
C MET A 14 11.36 7.19 -38.43
N LEU A 15 10.28 7.98 -38.47
CA LEU A 15 9.13 7.85 -37.56
C LEU A 15 8.46 6.47 -37.65
N ALA A 16 8.22 5.97 -38.86
CA ALA A 16 7.67 4.62 -39.06
C ALA A 16 8.61 3.54 -38.52
N GLY A 17 9.92 3.73 -38.66
CA GLY A 17 10.95 2.89 -38.05
C GLY A 17 10.87 2.90 -36.53
N THR A 18 10.80 4.08 -35.91
CA THR A 18 10.68 4.23 -34.46
C THR A 18 9.39 3.63 -33.93
N VAL A 19 8.26 3.88 -34.59
CA VAL A 19 6.96 3.30 -34.21
C VAL A 19 6.99 1.78 -34.35
N THR A 20 7.57 1.24 -35.41
CA THR A 20 7.70 -0.22 -35.59
C THR A 20 8.62 -0.83 -34.54
N LEU A 21 9.68 -0.12 -34.13
CA LEU A 21 10.57 -0.54 -33.05
C LEU A 21 9.80 -0.54 -31.73
N VAL A 22 9.13 0.56 -31.39
CA VAL A 22 8.30 0.70 -30.19
C VAL A 22 7.20 -0.37 -30.15
N VAL A 23 6.51 -0.64 -31.26
CA VAL A 23 5.49 -1.70 -31.37
C VAL A 23 6.06 -3.11 -31.29
N ARG A 24 7.30 -3.33 -31.76
CA ARG A 24 8.00 -4.63 -31.61
C ARG A 24 8.53 -4.87 -30.19
N PHE A 25 8.80 -3.79 -29.45
CA PHE A 25 9.38 -3.82 -28.11
C PHE A 25 8.36 -3.56 -26.99
N MET A 26 7.14 -3.12 -27.33
CA MET A 26 6.01 -3.04 -26.41
C MET A 26 5.28 -4.38 -26.32
N ASP A 27 4.98 -4.76 -25.09
CA ASP A 27 4.11 -5.89 -24.77
C ASP A 27 2.73 -5.74 -25.44
N ARG A 28 2.15 -6.85 -25.91
CA ARG A 28 0.82 -6.87 -26.54
C ARG A 28 -0.27 -6.35 -25.59
N SER A 29 -0.04 -6.46 -24.29
CA SER A 29 -0.87 -5.88 -23.23
C SER A 29 -0.97 -4.35 -23.35
N LEU A 30 0.16 -3.66 -23.58
CA LEU A 30 0.21 -2.20 -23.70
C LEU A 30 -0.47 -1.70 -24.99
N LEU A 31 -0.37 -2.47 -26.08
CA LEU A 31 -1.05 -2.15 -27.34
C LEU A 31 -2.57 -2.30 -27.23
N ASN A 32 -3.05 -3.30 -26.48
CA ASN A 32 -4.46 -3.44 -26.17
C ASN A 32 -4.93 -2.31 -25.23
N ALA A 33 -4.15 -1.98 -24.20
CA ALA A 33 -4.43 -0.85 -23.30
C ALA A 33 -4.51 0.48 -24.05
N ILE A 34 -3.58 0.77 -24.98
CA ILE A 34 -3.62 1.99 -25.81
C ILE A 34 -4.84 1.99 -26.73
N ARG A 35 -5.24 0.83 -27.26
CA ARG A 35 -6.43 0.71 -28.11
C ARG A 35 -7.72 0.94 -27.31
N ASP A 36 -7.78 0.43 -26.09
CA ASP A 36 -8.94 0.60 -25.20
C ASP A 36 -9.01 2.04 -24.68
N MET A 37 -7.88 2.66 -24.31
CA MET A 37 -7.78 4.09 -24.02
C MET A 37 -8.19 4.96 -25.21
N ALA A 38 -7.79 4.61 -26.44
CA ALA A 38 -8.19 5.34 -27.64
C ALA A 38 -9.69 5.22 -27.96
N ALA A 39 -10.33 4.12 -27.54
CA ALA A 39 -11.79 3.99 -27.62
C ALA A 39 -12.49 4.91 -26.62
N ASP A 40 -11.96 5.04 -25.39
CA ASP A 40 -12.53 5.87 -24.32
C ASP A 40 -12.34 7.39 -24.54
N ILE A 41 -11.25 7.80 -25.18
CA ILE A 41 -10.94 9.22 -25.48
C ILE A 41 -11.98 9.86 -26.44
N THR A 42 -12.76 9.05 -27.18
CA THR A 42 -13.75 9.58 -28.12
C THR A 42 -15.10 9.96 -27.48
N THR A 43 -15.26 9.77 -26.17
CA THR A 43 -16.46 10.17 -25.43
C THR A 43 -16.13 11.24 -24.38
N PRO A 44 -16.42 12.54 -24.63
CA PRO A 44 -16.09 13.65 -23.72
C PRO A 44 -16.86 13.67 -22.40
N ASN A 45 -17.62 12.62 -22.07
CA ASN A 45 -18.50 12.51 -20.90
C ASN A 45 -18.58 11.07 -20.38
N ALA A 46 -17.54 10.24 -20.56
CA ALA A 46 -17.48 8.97 -19.86
C ALA A 46 -17.31 9.27 -18.37
N VAL A 47 -18.44 9.35 -17.65
CA VAL A 47 -18.47 9.07 -16.21
C VAL A 47 -17.75 7.74 -16.09
N VAL A 48 -16.56 7.72 -15.47
CA VAL A 48 -15.92 6.47 -15.08
C VAL A 48 -16.87 5.84 -14.07
N THR A 49 -17.79 5.00 -14.54
CA THR A 49 -18.63 4.19 -13.67
C THR A 49 -17.68 3.36 -12.83
N LYS A 50 -17.61 3.66 -11.51
CA LYS A 50 -16.80 2.91 -10.56
C LYS A 50 -17.08 1.42 -10.79
N ARG A 51 -16.04 0.68 -11.20
CA ARG A 51 -16.17 -0.72 -11.58
C ARG A 51 -16.52 -1.52 -10.33
N SER A 52 -17.50 -2.41 -10.43
CA SER A 52 -17.79 -3.37 -9.36
C SER A 52 -16.91 -4.60 -9.54
N ILE A 53 -16.53 -5.25 -8.45
CA ILE A 53 -15.89 -6.58 -8.52
C ILE A 53 -16.89 -7.54 -9.18
N PRO A 54 -16.51 -8.25 -10.25
CA PRO A 54 -17.39 -9.23 -10.89
C PRO A 54 -17.70 -10.39 -9.93
N ASP A 55 -18.89 -10.95 -10.07
CA ASP A 55 -19.26 -12.20 -9.40
C ASP A 55 -18.62 -13.36 -10.18
N LEU A 56 -17.50 -13.88 -9.67
CA LEU A 56 -16.71 -14.94 -10.30
C LEU A 56 -16.75 -16.21 -9.45
N THR A 57 -16.74 -17.35 -10.13
CA THR A 57 -16.56 -18.66 -9.52
C THR A 57 -15.13 -18.84 -8.99
N THR A 58 -14.92 -19.85 -8.14
CA THR A 58 -13.59 -20.19 -7.62
C THR A 58 -12.59 -20.46 -8.73
N GLU A 59 -12.98 -21.21 -9.77
CA GLU A 59 -12.12 -21.56 -10.91
C GLU A 59 -11.71 -20.32 -11.73
N GLU A 60 -12.63 -19.35 -11.87
CA GLU A 60 -12.35 -18.07 -12.53
C GLU A 60 -11.38 -17.22 -11.71
N TRP A 61 -11.54 -17.17 -10.38
CA TRP A 61 -10.58 -16.50 -9.49
C TRP A 61 -9.20 -17.16 -9.53
N GLU A 62 -9.13 -18.49 -9.52
CA GLU A 62 -7.87 -19.22 -9.64
C GLU A 62 -7.15 -18.89 -10.95
N SER A 63 -7.88 -18.89 -12.07
CA SER A 63 -7.32 -18.52 -13.38
C SER A 63 -6.80 -17.09 -13.37
N LEU A 64 -7.62 -16.14 -12.92
CA LEU A 64 -7.28 -14.73 -12.95
C LEU A 64 -6.10 -14.39 -12.03
N ALA A 65 -6.09 -14.93 -10.81
CA ALA A 65 -4.99 -14.76 -9.87
C ALA A 65 -3.69 -15.41 -10.36
N SER A 66 -3.78 -16.52 -11.11
CA SER A 66 -2.59 -17.19 -11.66
C SER A 66 -1.88 -16.35 -12.73
N ASP A 67 -2.63 -15.53 -13.47
CA ASP A 67 -2.14 -14.64 -14.52
C ASP A 67 -1.83 -13.22 -14.02
N ALA A 68 -2.20 -12.90 -12.78
CA ALA A 68 -1.99 -11.58 -12.20
C ALA A 68 -0.49 -11.28 -11.99
N GLY A 69 -0.06 -10.10 -12.42
CA GLY A 69 1.32 -9.65 -12.20
C GLY A 69 1.52 -9.10 -10.80
N TYR A 70 2.74 -9.23 -10.26
CA TYR A 70 3.12 -8.68 -8.97
C TYR A 70 4.59 -8.25 -8.96
N LEU A 71 4.90 -7.20 -8.20
CA LEU A 71 6.24 -6.61 -8.09
C LEU A 71 7.02 -7.15 -6.88
N THR A 72 6.35 -7.29 -5.76
CA THR A 72 6.90 -7.74 -4.49
C THR A 72 6.40 -9.13 -4.15
N ARG A 73 7.12 -9.87 -3.33
CA ARG A 73 6.63 -11.10 -2.69
C ARG A 73 7.14 -11.20 -1.27
N VAL A 74 6.31 -11.70 -0.36
CA VAL A 74 6.73 -12.07 1.00
C VAL A 74 7.10 -13.55 1.02
N ILE A 75 8.30 -13.86 1.52
CA ILE A 75 8.74 -15.22 1.80
C ILE A 75 9.35 -15.23 3.19
N GLN A 76 8.72 -15.98 4.11
CA GLN A 76 9.12 -16.01 5.52
C GLN A 76 9.15 -14.59 6.09
N ASP A 77 10.24 -14.20 6.74
CA ASP A 77 10.48 -12.89 7.33
C ASP A 77 11.03 -11.85 6.33
N GLN A 78 10.98 -12.11 5.02
CA GLN A 78 11.58 -11.25 3.99
C GLN A 78 10.59 -10.77 2.94
N ILE A 79 10.64 -9.47 2.66
CA ILE A 79 10.07 -8.87 1.46
C ILE A 79 11.12 -8.94 0.35
N GLN A 80 10.75 -9.48 -0.81
CA GLN A 80 11.59 -9.52 -1.99
C GLN A 80 10.95 -8.71 -3.12
N ILE A 81 11.79 -8.08 -3.93
CA ILE A 81 11.35 -7.31 -5.09
C ILE A 81 11.81 -7.96 -6.38
N ARG A 82 10.98 -7.84 -7.41
CA ARG A 82 11.23 -8.39 -8.74
C ARG A 82 12.10 -7.45 -9.55
N THR A 83 13.37 -7.80 -9.72
CA THR A 83 14.30 -7.04 -10.56
C THR A 83 14.37 -7.66 -11.96
N THR A 84 14.23 -6.84 -12.99
CA THR A 84 14.43 -7.28 -14.38
C THR A 84 15.81 -6.84 -14.86
N HIS A 85 16.71 -7.79 -15.05
CA HIS A 85 18.03 -7.55 -15.60
C HIS A 85 17.96 -7.60 -17.12
N ARG A 86 18.36 -6.52 -17.78
CA ARG A 86 18.48 -6.45 -19.24
C ARG A 86 19.95 -6.40 -19.61
N SER A 87 20.37 -7.38 -20.40
CA SER A 87 21.72 -7.46 -20.97
C SER A 87 21.64 -7.39 -22.50
N GLN A 88 22.70 -6.87 -23.13
CA GLN A 88 22.84 -6.92 -24.59
C GLN A 88 22.88 -8.37 -25.10
N ASP A 89 23.36 -9.30 -24.28
CA ASP A 89 23.16 -10.72 -24.48
C ASP A 89 21.80 -11.12 -23.91
N LEU A 90 20.84 -11.45 -24.79
CA LEU A 90 19.49 -11.85 -24.40
C LEU A 90 19.49 -13.12 -23.53
N SER A 91 20.53 -13.97 -23.61
CA SER A 91 20.65 -15.15 -22.74
C SER A 91 20.99 -14.81 -21.29
N LEU A 92 21.49 -13.59 -21.03
CA LEU A 92 21.79 -13.05 -19.71
C LEU A 92 20.70 -12.10 -19.19
N SER A 93 19.66 -11.86 -19.99
CA SER A 93 18.49 -11.12 -19.53
C SER A 93 17.56 -12.05 -18.75
N GLY A 94 17.05 -11.59 -17.62
CA GLY A 94 16.24 -12.43 -16.75
C GLY A 94 15.61 -11.65 -15.62
N THR A 95 14.83 -12.36 -14.82
CA THR A 95 14.17 -11.80 -13.65
C THR A 95 14.75 -12.46 -12.40
N SER A 96 15.17 -11.65 -11.44
CA SER A 96 15.54 -12.11 -10.10
C SER A 96 14.54 -11.63 -9.06
N TRP A 97 14.58 -12.28 -7.91
CA TRP A 97 13.89 -11.85 -6.70
C TRP A 97 14.95 -11.52 -5.67
N ASP A 98 15.11 -10.23 -5.39
CA ASP A 98 16.16 -9.73 -4.52
C ASP A 98 15.55 -9.29 -3.19
N PRO A 99 16.16 -9.61 -2.04
CA PRO A 99 15.69 -9.11 -0.75
C PRO A 99 15.65 -7.57 -0.74
N MET A 100 14.53 -7.02 -0.27
CA MET A 100 14.32 -5.59 -0.13
C MET A 100 14.16 -5.26 1.36
N PHE A 101 15.17 -4.62 1.92
CA PHE A 101 15.01 -3.93 3.20
C PHE A 101 14.35 -2.58 2.93
N ILE A 102 13.13 -2.38 3.40
CA ILE A 102 12.39 -1.12 3.24
C ILE A 102 13.09 -0.04 4.06
N LYS A 103 13.57 1.01 3.41
CA LYS A 103 14.18 2.17 4.04
C LYS A 103 13.71 3.43 3.32
N GLY A 104 12.98 4.27 4.03
CA GLY A 104 12.45 5.46 3.42
C GLY A 104 11.71 6.40 4.34
N PHE A 105 10.88 7.23 3.73
CA PHE A 105 10.25 8.37 4.39
C PHE A 105 8.73 8.26 4.32
N ASN A 106 8.06 8.66 5.40
CA ASN A 106 6.65 9.00 5.38
C ASN A 106 6.47 10.42 4.85
N LEU A 107 5.57 10.60 3.88
CA LEU A 107 5.25 11.89 3.28
C LEU A 107 3.80 12.27 3.60
N GLY A 108 3.66 13.29 4.43
CA GLY A 108 2.38 13.97 4.68
C GLY A 108 1.97 14.91 3.53
N ALA A 109 0.72 15.35 3.55
CA ALA A 109 0.15 16.16 2.47
C ALA A 109 0.49 17.66 2.52
N ALA A 110 0.75 18.21 3.70
CA ALA A 110 0.78 19.64 3.92
C ALA A 110 2.20 20.23 3.94
N LEU A 111 2.33 21.41 3.34
CA LEU A 111 3.52 22.24 3.49
C LEU A 111 3.58 22.86 4.90
N PRO A 112 4.79 23.19 5.41
CA PRO A 112 4.92 23.96 6.65
C PRO A 112 4.05 25.22 6.64
N GLY A 113 3.25 25.39 7.69
CA GLY A 113 2.30 26.51 7.83
C GLY A 113 0.95 26.32 7.14
N CYS A 114 0.67 25.13 6.59
CA CYS A 114 -0.63 24.76 6.03
C CYS A 114 -1.32 23.70 6.90
N PHE A 115 -2.66 23.63 6.82
CA PHE A 115 -3.42 22.55 7.45
C PHE A 115 -3.15 21.20 6.75
N PRO A 116 -3.28 20.05 7.44
CA PRO A 116 -3.09 18.71 6.85
C PRO A 116 -3.93 18.43 5.60
N SER A 117 -5.04 19.16 5.40
CA SER A 117 -5.94 19.06 4.26
C SER A 117 -5.65 20.05 3.12
N GLU A 118 -4.59 20.85 3.23
CA GLU A 118 -4.19 21.84 2.22
C GLU A 118 -3.06 21.33 1.34
N PHE A 119 -3.45 20.78 0.19
CA PHE A 119 -2.57 20.22 -0.81
C PHE A 119 -1.95 21.31 -1.71
N LYS A 120 -0.82 21.89 -1.27
CA LYS A 120 -0.17 23.04 -1.98
C LYS A 120 1.19 22.74 -2.60
N ALA A 121 1.75 21.55 -2.38
CA ALA A 121 3.02 21.16 -2.99
C ALA A 121 2.85 20.99 -4.51
N THR A 122 3.83 21.44 -5.29
CA THR A 122 3.83 21.31 -6.76
C THR A 122 4.58 20.04 -7.19
N GLU A 123 4.43 19.65 -8.47
CA GLU A 123 5.17 18.52 -9.04
C GLU A 123 6.68 18.70 -8.90
N GLU A 124 7.19 19.92 -9.12
CA GLU A 124 8.63 20.22 -8.99
C GLU A 124 9.12 20.04 -7.55
N MET A 125 8.32 20.42 -6.56
CA MET A 125 8.66 20.23 -5.15
C MET A 125 8.74 18.75 -4.79
N TYR A 126 7.74 17.97 -5.23
CA TYR A 126 7.75 16.52 -5.02
C TYR A 126 8.94 15.85 -5.71
N TYR A 127 9.26 16.26 -6.94
CA TYR A 127 10.41 15.74 -7.67
C TYR A 127 11.73 16.04 -6.95
N GLU A 128 11.92 17.29 -6.50
CA GLU A 128 13.10 17.68 -5.73
C GLU A 128 13.23 16.88 -4.43
N TRP A 129 12.13 16.64 -3.71
CA TRP A 129 12.17 15.80 -2.51
C TRP A 129 12.50 14.34 -2.81
N LEU A 130 12.01 13.78 -3.91
CA LEU A 130 12.37 12.43 -4.33
C LEU A 130 13.87 12.32 -4.64
N GLU A 131 14.47 13.31 -5.30
CA GLU A 131 15.93 13.38 -5.49
C GLU A 131 16.67 13.42 -4.15
N GLN A 132 16.23 14.26 -3.21
CA GLN A 132 16.84 14.35 -1.88
C GLN A 132 16.72 13.05 -1.08
N MET A 133 15.59 12.34 -1.19
CA MET A 133 15.40 11.04 -0.54
C MET A 133 16.33 9.99 -1.14
N ALA A 134 16.51 9.98 -2.47
CA ALA A 134 17.41 9.07 -3.15
C ALA A 134 18.88 9.34 -2.82
N ASP A 135 19.28 10.61 -2.69
CA ASP A 135 20.62 11.01 -2.24
C ASP A 135 20.94 10.49 -0.82
N LEU A 136 19.89 10.21 -0.02
CA LEU A 136 19.97 9.57 1.30
C LEU A 136 19.85 8.04 1.24
N GLU A 137 19.96 7.46 0.04
CA GLU A 137 19.87 6.03 -0.22
C GLU A 137 18.51 5.43 0.16
N SER A 138 17.43 6.23 0.16
CA SER A 138 16.07 5.74 0.31
C SER A 138 15.67 4.90 -0.89
N ASN A 139 14.97 3.79 -0.65
CA ASN A 139 14.36 2.98 -1.71
C ASN A 139 12.83 3.02 -1.68
N SER A 140 12.24 3.74 -0.72
CA SER A 140 10.79 3.79 -0.59
C SER A 140 10.26 5.13 -0.10
N ILE A 141 9.00 5.38 -0.41
CA ILE A 141 8.23 6.49 0.12
C ILE A 141 6.84 5.99 0.52
N ARG A 142 6.40 6.29 1.74
CA ARG A 142 5.05 5.99 2.21
C ARG A 142 4.19 7.24 2.18
N THR A 143 2.99 7.12 1.64
CA THR A 143 1.93 8.13 1.75
C THR A 143 0.79 7.57 2.58
N TYR A 144 0.14 8.40 3.39
CA TYR A 144 -0.95 7.96 4.28
C TYR A 144 -2.29 7.80 3.56
N THR A 145 -2.46 8.53 2.48
CA THR A 145 -3.70 8.71 1.73
C THR A 145 -3.37 9.07 0.29
N ILE A 146 -4.39 9.33 -0.52
CA ILE A 146 -4.24 9.86 -1.87
C ILE A 146 -3.66 11.28 -1.79
N LEU A 147 -2.53 11.50 -2.44
CA LEU A 147 -1.93 12.83 -2.65
C LEU A 147 -2.45 13.46 -3.96
N PRO A 148 -2.16 14.73 -4.25
CA PRO A 148 -2.56 15.35 -5.51
C PRO A 148 -1.93 14.67 -6.73
N PRO A 149 -2.53 14.78 -7.94
CA PRO A 149 -1.97 14.22 -9.16
C PRO A 149 -0.50 14.56 -9.40
N GLU A 150 -0.07 15.75 -8.97
CA GLU A 150 1.31 16.26 -9.04
C GLU A 150 2.31 15.31 -8.37
N PHE A 151 1.96 14.67 -7.25
CA PHE A 151 2.83 13.71 -6.57
C PHE A 151 3.09 12.48 -7.45
N TYR A 152 2.03 11.90 -8.01
CA TYR A 152 2.13 10.70 -8.82
C TYR A 152 2.86 10.96 -10.15
N GLN A 153 2.70 12.15 -10.72
CA GLN A 153 3.49 12.57 -11.89
C GLN A 153 4.96 12.73 -11.54
N ALA A 154 5.29 13.38 -10.41
CA ALA A 154 6.67 13.50 -9.96
C ALA A 154 7.31 12.11 -9.72
N LEU A 155 6.61 11.19 -9.05
CA LEU A 155 7.10 9.83 -8.80
C LEU A 155 7.36 9.06 -10.11
N LYS A 156 6.41 9.12 -11.05
CA LYS A 156 6.55 8.50 -12.37
C LYS A 156 7.73 9.08 -13.14
N SER A 157 7.86 10.41 -13.16
CA SER A 157 8.94 11.13 -13.84
C SER A 157 10.30 10.81 -13.24
N TYR A 158 10.40 10.82 -11.92
CA TYR A 158 11.61 10.48 -11.17
C TYR A 158 12.07 9.06 -11.49
N ASN A 159 11.21 8.05 -11.35
CA ASN A 159 11.57 6.66 -11.58
C ASN A 159 11.84 6.35 -13.06
N PHE A 160 11.21 7.06 -13.99
CA PHE A 160 11.54 6.95 -15.41
C PHE A 160 12.97 7.42 -15.72
N ASN A 161 13.42 8.48 -15.04
CA ASN A 161 14.76 9.04 -15.21
C ASN A 161 15.83 8.28 -14.40
N ASN A 162 15.46 7.58 -13.33
CA ASN A 162 16.35 6.89 -12.39
C ASN A 162 15.99 5.40 -12.26
N ASN A 163 16.03 4.67 -13.39
CA ASN A 163 15.55 3.29 -13.46
C ASN A 163 16.44 2.25 -12.74
N ASP A 164 17.67 2.63 -12.41
CA ASP A 164 18.65 1.86 -11.64
C ASP A 164 18.51 2.07 -10.13
N HIS A 165 17.89 3.18 -9.72
CA HIS A 165 17.64 3.54 -8.32
C HIS A 165 16.20 4.05 -8.10
N PRO A 166 15.18 3.19 -8.35
CA PRO A 166 13.79 3.59 -8.19
C PRO A 166 13.43 3.78 -6.70
N ILE A 167 12.55 4.75 -6.44
CA ILE A 167 11.84 4.89 -5.17
C ILE A 167 10.50 4.20 -5.30
N TYR A 168 10.26 3.20 -4.45
CA TYR A 168 9.00 2.46 -4.42
C TYR A 168 7.97 3.09 -3.50
N LEU A 169 6.76 3.27 -3.99
CA LEU A 169 5.62 3.74 -3.22
C LEU A 169 5.06 2.64 -2.32
N ILE A 170 4.84 2.97 -1.06
CA ILE A 170 3.97 2.22 -0.15
C ILE A 170 2.74 3.10 0.06
N GLN A 171 1.64 2.74 -0.58
CA GLN A 171 0.46 3.60 -0.64
C GLN A 171 -0.51 3.26 0.50
N GLY A 172 -0.79 4.25 1.34
CA GLY A 172 -1.80 4.15 2.39
C GLY A 172 -3.21 4.24 1.82
N VAL A 173 -4.13 3.45 2.38
CA VAL A 173 -5.57 3.59 2.20
C VAL A 173 -6.16 4.16 3.47
N TRP A 174 -6.58 5.43 3.44
CA TRP A 174 -6.98 6.13 4.65
C TRP A 174 -8.33 5.67 5.16
N ALA A 175 -8.38 5.17 6.40
CA ALA A 175 -9.62 4.98 7.13
C ALA A 175 -10.01 6.29 7.83
N TYR A 176 -11.24 6.76 7.60
CA TYR A 176 -11.70 7.98 8.27
C TYR A 176 -11.93 7.72 9.76
N VAL A 177 -11.78 8.77 10.57
CA VAL A 177 -12.00 8.68 12.02
C VAL A 177 -13.48 8.48 12.28
N LEU A 178 -13.81 7.42 13.00
CA LEU A 178 -15.17 7.09 13.40
C LEU A 178 -15.56 7.94 14.62
N GLU A 179 -16.44 8.93 14.45
CA GLU A 179 -16.95 9.74 15.57
C GLU A 179 -17.99 8.97 16.41
N GLU A 180 -18.86 8.21 15.73
CA GLU A 180 -19.89 7.36 16.32
C GLU A 180 -20.10 6.12 15.43
N GLY A 181 -20.53 5.00 16.02
CA GLY A 181 -20.88 3.77 15.31
C GLY A 181 -19.81 2.69 15.44
N SER A 182 -19.69 1.85 14.42
CA SER A 182 -18.79 0.70 14.39
C SER A 182 -18.10 0.56 13.03
N TYR A 183 -16.86 0.04 13.01
CA TYR A 183 -16.19 -0.32 11.75
C TYR A 183 -16.96 -1.41 10.97
N GLY A 184 -17.76 -2.22 11.67
CA GLY A 184 -18.65 -3.23 11.10
C GLY A 184 -19.92 -2.68 10.46
N ASP A 185 -20.19 -1.37 10.58
CA ASP A 185 -21.36 -0.75 9.95
C ASP A 185 -21.23 -0.76 8.43
N SER A 186 -22.32 -1.12 7.74
CA SER A 186 -22.32 -1.25 6.28
C SER A 186 -21.94 0.03 5.54
N THR A 187 -22.25 1.20 6.12
CA THR A 187 -21.84 2.50 5.59
C THR A 187 -20.34 2.71 5.72
N TYR A 188 -19.74 2.36 6.86
CA TYR A 188 -18.30 2.46 7.08
C TYR A 188 -17.55 1.54 6.12
N ILE A 189 -18.00 0.29 6.00
CA ILE A 189 -17.43 -0.69 5.07
C ILE A 189 -17.48 -0.19 3.63
N GLU A 190 -18.63 0.32 3.16
CA GLU A 190 -18.73 0.82 1.79
C GLU A 190 -17.89 2.06 1.55
N ASP A 191 -17.82 2.99 2.51
CA ASP A 191 -16.98 4.18 2.39
C ASP A 191 -15.49 3.81 2.33
N PHE A 192 -15.04 2.85 3.14
CA PHE A 192 -13.66 2.39 3.11
C PHE A 192 -13.34 1.56 1.86
N HIS A 193 -14.28 0.74 1.37
CA HIS A 193 -14.17 0.10 0.06
C HIS A 193 -14.11 1.13 -1.07
N ALA A 194 -14.86 2.24 -0.98
CA ALA A 194 -14.82 3.32 -1.96
C ALA A 194 -13.45 4.02 -1.98
N GLU A 195 -12.88 4.31 -0.82
CA GLU A 195 -11.52 4.86 -0.70
C GLU A 195 -10.48 3.88 -1.24
N THR A 196 -10.62 2.58 -0.93
CA THR A 196 -9.75 1.51 -1.45
C THR A 196 -9.75 1.46 -2.97
N ARG A 197 -10.92 1.53 -3.60
CA ARG A 197 -11.05 1.58 -5.07
C ARG A 197 -10.36 2.82 -5.63
N ASP A 198 -10.60 3.98 -5.02
CA ASP A 198 -10.01 5.24 -5.49
C ASP A 198 -8.47 5.20 -5.38
N VAL A 199 -7.91 4.64 -4.30
CA VAL A 199 -6.47 4.43 -4.16
C VAL A 199 -5.91 3.53 -5.26
N ILE A 200 -6.55 2.39 -5.51
CA ILE A 200 -6.11 1.44 -6.54
C ILE A 200 -6.18 2.13 -7.92
N ASP A 201 -7.31 2.75 -8.26
CA ASP A 201 -7.46 3.45 -9.54
C ASP A 201 -6.43 4.58 -9.71
N VAL A 202 -6.08 5.29 -8.64
CA VAL A 202 -5.05 6.34 -8.64
C VAL A 202 -3.66 5.78 -8.96
N ILE A 203 -3.22 4.70 -8.29
CA ILE A 203 -1.88 4.14 -8.55
C ILE A 203 -1.76 3.54 -9.95
N HIS A 204 -2.87 3.10 -10.55
CA HIS A 204 -2.93 2.64 -11.94
C HIS A 204 -3.11 3.78 -12.96
N GLY A 205 -3.17 5.04 -12.51
CA GLY A 205 -3.33 6.20 -13.38
C GLY A 205 -4.67 6.22 -14.14
N ASN A 206 -5.72 5.72 -13.50
CA ASN A 206 -7.04 5.54 -14.09
C ASN A 206 -8.15 6.06 -13.15
N ALA A 207 -7.93 7.22 -12.52
CA ALA A 207 -8.90 7.82 -11.60
C ALA A 207 -9.26 9.26 -11.96
N VAL A 208 -10.53 9.60 -11.71
CA VAL A 208 -11.03 10.97 -11.64
C VAL A 208 -11.74 11.12 -10.31
N ILE A 209 -11.15 11.91 -9.40
CA ILE A 209 -11.68 12.13 -8.06
C ILE A 209 -12.23 13.55 -7.99
N GLU A 210 -13.52 13.65 -7.68
CA GLU A 210 -14.21 14.93 -7.49
C GLU A 210 -13.73 15.62 -6.19
N PRO A 211 -13.66 16.97 -6.17
CA PRO A 211 -13.26 17.71 -4.99
C PRO A 211 -14.13 17.42 -3.76
N ARG A 212 -13.50 16.95 -2.68
CA ARG A 212 -14.10 16.77 -1.35
C ARG A 212 -13.21 17.43 -0.30
N ARG A 213 -13.82 18.11 0.67
CA ARG A 213 -13.07 18.75 1.77
C ARG A 213 -12.19 17.70 2.47
N GLY A 214 -10.93 18.03 2.70
CA GLY A 214 -10.01 17.13 3.39
C GLY A 214 -9.33 16.09 2.49
N HIS A 215 -9.68 16.02 1.20
CA HIS A 215 -9.21 14.97 0.30
C HIS A 215 -8.57 15.55 -0.95
N ALA A 216 -7.52 14.90 -1.44
CA ALA A 216 -6.96 15.22 -2.74
C ALA A 216 -7.98 14.91 -3.84
N SER A 217 -7.92 15.65 -4.93
CA SER A 217 -8.87 15.52 -6.05
C SER A 217 -8.18 15.89 -7.35
N GLY A 218 -8.73 15.43 -8.46
CA GLY A 218 -8.20 15.72 -9.79
C GLY A 218 -8.25 14.51 -10.72
N VAL A 219 -7.51 14.63 -11.82
CA VAL A 219 -7.41 13.58 -12.84
C VAL A 219 -6.04 12.91 -12.70
N TYR A 220 -6.04 11.63 -12.37
CA TYR A 220 -4.84 10.84 -12.15
C TYR A 220 -4.57 10.01 -13.39
N THR A 221 -3.52 10.36 -14.13
CA THR A 221 -3.10 9.68 -15.38
C THR A 221 -1.71 9.04 -15.26
N ALA A 222 -1.08 9.20 -14.10
CA ALA A 222 0.24 8.66 -13.81
C ALA A 222 0.11 7.23 -13.30
N ASP A 223 0.21 6.24 -14.20
CA ASP A 223 0.40 4.85 -13.79
C ASP A 223 1.76 4.70 -13.08
N VAL A 224 1.71 4.51 -11.76
CA VAL A 224 2.84 4.24 -10.88
C VAL A 224 2.78 2.83 -10.28
N SER A 225 1.83 1.98 -10.71
CA SER A 225 1.65 0.62 -10.20
C SER A 225 2.94 -0.21 -10.22
N ARG A 226 3.75 -0.07 -11.27
CA ARG A 226 5.07 -0.74 -11.38
C ARG A 226 6.12 -0.26 -10.38
N TYR A 227 5.86 0.86 -9.74
CA TYR A 227 6.67 1.44 -8.67
C TYR A 227 5.96 1.40 -7.32
N THR A 228 4.80 0.75 -7.20
CA THR A 228 4.14 0.52 -5.92
C THR A 228 4.59 -0.83 -5.36
N ALA A 229 5.20 -0.83 -4.17
CA ALA A 229 5.64 -2.06 -3.51
C ALA A 229 4.52 -2.71 -2.68
N ALA A 230 3.68 -1.90 -2.05
CA ALA A 230 2.63 -2.38 -1.16
C ALA A 230 1.51 -1.36 -0.97
N LEU A 231 0.35 -1.84 -0.51
CA LEU A 231 -0.72 -1.03 0.08
C LEU A 231 -0.81 -1.31 1.58
N ILE A 232 -0.95 -0.26 2.39
CA ILE A 232 -1.18 -0.38 3.83
C ILE A 232 -2.54 0.22 4.17
N LEU A 233 -3.45 -0.61 4.67
CA LEU A 233 -4.84 -0.23 4.89
C LEU A 233 -5.05 0.35 6.30
N GLY A 234 -5.77 1.47 6.36
CA GLY A 234 -6.26 2.05 7.59
C GLY A 234 -5.35 3.08 8.21
N ARG A 235 -5.58 3.31 9.50
CA ARG A 235 -4.81 4.18 10.40
C ARG A 235 -4.71 3.50 11.76
N GLU A 236 -4.08 4.16 12.72
CA GLU A 236 -4.08 3.75 14.13
C GLU A 236 -5.53 3.58 14.62
N TRP A 237 -5.95 2.32 14.80
CA TRP A 237 -7.30 1.97 15.23
C TRP A 237 -7.48 2.24 16.71
N GLU A 238 -8.62 2.80 17.12
CA GLU A 238 -8.89 3.07 18.52
C GLU A 238 -9.21 1.78 19.31
N PRO A 239 -8.48 1.45 20.41
CA PRO A 239 -8.73 0.24 21.20
C PRO A 239 -10.16 0.10 21.71
N ASN A 240 -10.79 1.21 22.11
CA ASN A 240 -12.19 1.21 22.53
C ASN A 240 -13.14 0.80 21.40
N THR A 241 -12.91 1.27 20.18
CA THR A 241 -13.71 0.89 19.00
C THR A 241 -13.48 -0.57 18.61
N VAL A 242 -12.26 -1.09 18.80
CA VAL A 242 -11.94 -2.52 18.64
C VAL A 242 -12.69 -3.37 19.67
N SER A 243 -12.74 -2.93 20.93
CA SER A 243 -13.54 -3.58 21.98
C SER A 243 -15.04 -3.54 21.62
N ASP A 244 -15.55 -2.40 21.14
CA ASP A 244 -16.94 -2.28 20.72
C ASP A 244 -17.29 -3.25 19.58
N MET A 245 -16.38 -3.45 18.62
CA MET A 245 -16.53 -4.49 17.57
C MET A 245 -16.70 -5.88 18.17
N ARG A 246 -15.92 -6.23 19.22
CA ARG A 246 -16.07 -7.51 19.93
C ARG A 246 -17.46 -7.67 20.55
N TRP A 247 -18.01 -6.62 21.16
CA TRP A 247 -19.31 -6.67 21.82
C TRP A 247 -20.49 -6.64 20.86
N GLN A 248 -20.37 -5.91 19.75
CA GLN A 248 -21.45 -5.74 18.78
C GLN A 248 -21.57 -6.91 17.80
N TYR A 249 -20.46 -7.57 17.46
CA TYR A 249 -20.42 -8.69 16.50
C TYR A 249 -19.74 -9.95 17.09
N PRO A 250 -20.16 -10.45 18.27
CA PRO A 250 -19.48 -11.54 18.96
C PRO A 250 -19.47 -12.86 18.17
N GLU A 251 -20.37 -13.02 17.20
CA GLU A 251 -20.42 -14.19 16.31
C GLU A 251 -19.38 -14.15 15.19
N ARG A 252 -18.79 -12.99 14.90
CA ARG A 252 -17.82 -12.80 13.82
C ARG A 252 -16.42 -13.28 14.24
N THR A 253 -16.28 -14.59 14.33
CA THR A 253 -15.06 -15.26 14.83
C THR A 253 -14.24 -15.95 13.75
N SER A 254 -14.73 -15.93 12.51
CA SER A 254 -14.02 -16.46 11.35
C SER A 254 -14.39 -15.70 10.07
N TYR A 255 -13.47 -15.65 9.11
CA TYR A 255 -13.68 -15.10 7.78
C TYR A 255 -13.01 -16.01 6.73
N GLN A 256 -13.64 -16.20 5.57
CA GLN A 256 -13.06 -16.95 4.45
C GLN A 256 -13.36 -16.22 3.14
N GLY A 257 -12.34 -15.53 2.61
CA GLY A 257 -12.33 -14.92 1.30
C GLY A 257 -11.63 -15.76 0.24
N VAL A 258 -11.30 -15.13 -0.88
CA VAL A 258 -10.54 -15.71 -2.00
C VAL A 258 -9.03 -15.66 -1.72
N PHE A 259 -8.57 -14.52 -1.20
CA PHE A 259 -7.17 -14.20 -0.96
C PHE A 259 -6.84 -14.18 0.53
N PHE A 260 -7.78 -13.88 1.43
CA PHE A 260 -7.52 -13.84 2.87
C PHE A 260 -8.54 -14.64 3.68
N SER A 261 -8.10 -15.17 4.82
CA SER A 261 -8.96 -15.86 5.78
C SER A 261 -8.51 -15.65 7.22
N VAL A 262 -9.46 -15.85 8.14
CA VAL A 262 -9.27 -15.91 9.58
C VAL A 262 -10.03 -17.15 10.06
N PRO A 263 -9.39 -18.28 10.32
CA PRO A 263 -10.07 -19.50 10.75
C PRO A 263 -10.68 -19.39 12.14
N ASN A 264 -10.00 -18.66 13.04
CA ASN A 264 -10.43 -18.40 14.40
C ASN A 264 -9.75 -17.11 14.86
N GLY A 265 -10.52 -16.04 15.05
CA GLY A 265 -10.01 -14.74 15.44
C GLY A 265 -11.10 -13.84 16.01
N GLN A 266 -10.74 -12.59 16.23
CA GLN A 266 -11.63 -11.56 16.75
C GLN A 266 -12.43 -10.88 15.63
N PRO A 267 -13.57 -10.23 15.94
CA PRO A 267 -14.36 -9.51 14.94
C PRO A 267 -13.57 -8.47 14.15
N MET A 268 -12.63 -7.77 14.79
CA MET A 268 -11.76 -6.80 14.13
C MET A 268 -10.81 -7.48 13.14
N GLU A 269 -10.17 -8.60 13.49
CA GLU A 269 -9.29 -9.35 12.59
C GLU A 269 -10.07 -9.89 11.38
N CYS A 270 -11.30 -10.38 11.60
CA CYS A 270 -12.18 -10.82 10.52
C CYS A 270 -12.62 -9.67 9.61
N TRP A 271 -12.74 -8.45 10.13
CA TRP A 271 -13.07 -7.24 9.37
C TRP A 271 -11.89 -6.73 8.54
N ILE A 272 -10.69 -6.74 9.13
CA ILE A 272 -9.45 -6.43 8.41
C ILE A 272 -9.24 -7.43 7.28
N ALA A 273 -9.37 -8.73 7.54
CA ALA A 273 -9.21 -9.76 6.52
C ALA A 273 -10.22 -9.62 5.37
N GLU A 274 -11.46 -9.22 5.66
CA GLU A 274 -12.46 -8.92 4.62
C GLU A 274 -12.03 -7.75 3.74
N THR A 275 -11.46 -6.71 4.34
CA THR A 275 -11.01 -5.52 3.60
C THR A 275 -9.75 -5.81 2.78
N LEU A 276 -8.80 -6.58 3.32
CA LEU A 276 -7.63 -7.07 2.57
C LEU A 276 -8.05 -7.93 1.37
N ASP A 277 -9.00 -8.83 1.58
CA ASP A 277 -9.57 -9.66 0.52
C ASP A 277 -10.28 -8.83 -0.55
N TYR A 278 -11.07 -7.84 -0.14
CA TYR A 278 -11.71 -6.88 -1.05
C TYR A 278 -10.68 -6.14 -1.92
N THR A 279 -9.62 -5.64 -1.29
CA THR A 279 -8.52 -4.91 -1.95
C THR A 279 -7.86 -5.78 -3.02
N ALA A 280 -7.46 -7.00 -2.65
CA ALA A 280 -6.83 -7.95 -3.57
C ALA A 280 -7.77 -8.34 -4.72
N ARG A 281 -9.06 -8.60 -4.44
CA ARG A 281 -10.06 -8.92 -5.47
C ARG A 281 -10.27 -7.76 -6.45
N TYR A 282 -10.39 -6.54 -5.95
CA TYR A 282 -10.62 -5.38 -6.81
C TYR A 282 -9.47 -5.16 -7.78
N GLU A 283 -8.23 -5.18 -7.27
CA GLU A 283 -7.05 -4.96 -8.10
C GLU A 283 -6.85 -6.10 -9.11
N THR A 284 -7.00 -7.35 -8.65
CA THR A 284 -6.86 -8.53 -9.51
C THR A 284 -7.88 -8.49 -10.64
N ALA A 285 -9.15 -8.23 -10.34
CA ALA A 285 -10.22 -8.21 -11.33
C ALA A 285 -10.15 -7.03 -12.30
N THR A 286 -9.67 -5.88 -11.84
CA THR A 286 -9.72 -4.64 -12.62
C THR A 286 -8.45 -4.42 -13.44
N TYR A 287 -7.29 -4.79 -12.90
CA TYR A 287 -5.98 -4.47 -13.45
C TYR A 287 -5.11 -5.69 -13.75
N ASN A 288 -5.56 -6.91 -13.39
CA ASN A 288 -4.76 -8.14 -13.50
C ASN A 288 -3.37 -7.98 -12.84
N LEU A 289 -3.35 -7.27 -11.72
CA LEU A 289 -2.19 -6.98 -10.90
C LEU A 289 -2.54 -7.20 -9.42
N GLN A 290 -1.52 -7.45 -8.61
CA GLN A 290 -1.60 -7.54 -7.16
C GLN A 290 -0.37 -6.85 -6.54
N HIS A 291 -0.59 -6.04 -5.52
CA HIS A 291 0.46 -5.52 -4.64
C HIS A 291 0.45 -6.21 -3.28
N ALA A 292 1.59 -6.25 -2.59
CA ALA A 292 1.64 -6.72 -1.21
C ALA A 292 0.70 -5.89 -0.35
N LEU A 293 0.04 -6.54 0.60
CA LEU A 293 -0.93 -5.89 1.47
C LEU A 293 -0.47 -5.95 2.91
N SER A 294 -0.88 -4.96 3.68
CA SER A 294 -0.81 -4.91 5.12
C SER A 294 -1.89 -3.98 5.64
N PHE A 295 -2.01 -3.86 6.95
CA PHE A 295 -2.84 -2.87 7.61
C PHE A 295 -2.02 -2.12 8.66
N VAL A 296 -2.43 -0.90 8.98
CA VAL A 296 -1.80 -0.16 10.08
C VAL A 296 -2.16 -0.84 11.39
N ASN A 297 -1.16 -1.39 12.08
CA ASN A 297 -1.26 -1.68 13.50
C ASN A 297 -0.38 -0.69 14.28
N TRP A 298 -0.54 -0.64 15.59
CA TRP A 298 0.23 0.24 16.47
C TRP A 298 0.28 -0.33 17.88
N LEU A 299 1.20 0.19 18.70
CA LEU A 299 1.56 -0.43 19.98
C LEU A 299 0.36 -0.75 20.90
N PRO A 300 -0.67 0.11 21.05
CA PRO A 300 -1.84 -0.21 21.89
C PRO A 300 -2.72 -1.39 21.45
N LEU A 301 -2.43 -1.97 20.29
CA LEU A 301 -3.13 -3.12 19.70
C LEU A 301 -2.15 -4.20 19.25
N ASP A 302 -0.90 -4.12 19.71
CA ASP A 302 0.09 -5.14 19.42
C ASP A 302 -0.27 -6.48 20.11
N PRO A 303 0.32 -7.61 19.70
CA PRO A 303 -0.08 -8.92 20.20
C PRO A 303 0.57 -9.31 21.55
N MET A 304 1.41 -8.43 22.12
CA MET A 304 2.06 -8.71 23.39
C MET A 304 1.16 -8.30 24.57
N TYR A 305 1.47 -8.84 25.73
CA TYR A 305 0.87 -8.42 27.00
C TYR A 305 1.86 -7.55 27.78
N HIS A 306 1.35 -6.49 28.39
CA HIS A 306 2.11 -5.43 29.05
C HIS A 306 1.66 -5.23 30.50
N ASP A 307 2.35 -5.90 31.43
CA ASP A 307 2.06 -5.85 32.87
C ASP A 307 2.02 -4.41 33.43
N SER A 308 2.80 -3.48 32.86
CA SER A 308 2.89 -2.11 33.37
C SER A 308 1.72 -1.19 32.96
N GLU A 309 0.90 -1.57 31.98
CA GLU A 309 -0.36 -0.87 31.65
C GLU A 309 -1.55 -1.35 32.48
N TRP A 310 -1.36 -2.34 33.37
CA TRP A 310 -2.49 -2.85 34.15
C TRP A 310 -3.14 -1.76 35.00
N ILE A 311 -4.40 -1.43 34.69
CA ILE A 311 -5.22 -0.49 35.44
C ILE A 311 -6.26 -1.24 36.29
N GLU A 312 -6.17 -1.13 37.62
CA GLU A 312 -7.10 -1.77 38.57
C GLU A 312 -8.47 -1.06 38.65
N TRP A 313 -8.52 0.25 38.38
CA TRP A 313 -9.72 1.08 38.57
C TRP A 313 -10.49 1.26 37.26
N ASP A 314 -11.74 0.80 37.23
CA ASP A 314 -12.62 0.92 36.05
C ASP A 314 -12.78 2.37 35.56
N GLU A 315 -12.66 3.38 36.44
CA GLU A 315 -12.84 4.79 36.09
C GLU A 315 -11.73 5.39 35.21
N VAL A 316 -10.57 4.74 35.10
CA VAL A 316 -9.44 5.19 34.28
C VAL A 316 -9.02 4.15 33.23
N ARG A 317 -9.81 3.09 33.08
CA ARG A 317 -9.57 2.03 32.08
C ARG A 317 -9.62 2.52 30.64
N GLU A 318 -10.21 3.69 30.38
CA GLU A 318 -10.16 4.36 29.07
C GLU A 318 -8.74 4.73 28.61
N PHE A 319 -7.76 4.76 29.54
CA PHE A 319 -6.34 5.02 29.27
C PHE A 319 -5.50 3.74 29.17
N ASP A 320 -6.13 2.56 29.25
CA ASP A 320 -5.46 1.27 29.14
C ASP A 320 -5.00 1.05 27.69
N ASN A 321 -3.69 1.13 27.47
CA ASN A 321 -3.09 0.90 26.16
C ASN A 321 -2.78 -0.58 25.89
N ASP A 322 -3.29 -1.51 26.71
CA ASP A 322 -3.21 -2.96 26.52
C ASP A 322 -4.62 -3.60 26.59
N LEU A 323 -5.65 -2.80 26.25
CA LEU A 323 -7.06 -3.18 26.39
C LEU A 323 -7.51 -4.27 25.40
N GLU A 324 -7.04 -4.18 24.16
CA GLU A 324 -7.39 -5.08 23.07
C GLU A 324 -6.16 -5.39 22.22
N ILE A 325 -6.24 -6.49 21.48
CA ILE A 325 -5.17 -6.98 20.62
C ILE A 325 -5.71 -7.16 19.21
N ILE A 326 -4.92 -6.76 18.22
CA ILE A 326 -5.06 -7.20 16.84
C ILE A 326 -3.77 -7.92 16.46
N ASP A 327 -3.84 -9.23 16.24
CA ASP A 327 -2.66 -10.02 15.84
C ASP A 327 -2.66 -10.25 14.33
N PRO A 328 -1.76 -9.59 13.56
CA PRO A 328 -1.53 -9.90 12.15
C PRO A 328 -1.38 -11.39 11.84
N GLY A 329 -0.82 -12.18 12.76
CA GLY A 329 -0.61 -13.63 12.62
C GLY A 329 -1.89 -14.46 12.55
N ASN A 330 -3.02 -13.93 13.02
CA ASN A 330 -4.33 -14.58 12.89
C ASN A 330 -4.96 -14.45 11.49
N ILE A 331 -4.39 -13.59 10.64
CA ILE A 331 -4.83 -13.37 9.26
C ILE A 331 -3.91 -14.14 8.31
N HIS A 332 -4.50 -14.96 7.45
CA HIS A 332 -3.75 -15.79 6.50
C HIS A 332 -4.07 -15.42 5.06
N ASP A 333 -3.03 -15.25 4.25
CA ASP A 333 -3.16 -15.14 2.80
C ASP A 333 -3.24 -16.53 2.14
N SER A 334 -3.97 -16.61 1.04
CA SER A 334 -4.13 -17.83 0.26
C SER A 334 -3.00 -17.97 -0.76
N PRO A 335 -2.69 -19.18 -1.25
CA PRO A 335 -1.69 -19.37 -2.31
C PRO A 335 -2.01 -18.62 -3.62
N LEU A 336 -3.24 -18.11 -3.80
CA LEU A 336 -3.62 -17.29 -4.94
C LEU A 336 -3.10 -15.86 -4.83
N PHE A 337 -2.80 -15.38 -3.62
CA PHE A 337 -2.24 -14.07 -3.39
C PHE A 337 -0.71 -14.14 -3.44
N LYS A 338 -0.12 -13.76 -4.58
CA LYS A 338 1.32 -13.92 -4.80
C LYS A 338 2.22 -12.86 -4.16
N PRO A 339 1.79 -11.60 -3.98
CA PRO A 339 2.65 -10.59 -3.39
C PRO A 339 2.91 -10.77 -1.90
N GLY A 340 2.03 -11.51 -1.23
CA GLY A 340 2.15 -11.81 0.19
C GLY A 340 1.79 -10.65 1.11
N TYR A 341 1.71 -10.99 2.39
CA TYR A 341 1.19 -10.17 3.47
C TYR A 341 2.25 -10.01 4.57
N PHE A 342 2.30 -8.83 5.19
CA PHE A 342 3.30 -8.49 6.22
C PHE A 342 2.69 -7.69 7.35
N ALA A 343 3.34 -7.70 8.52
CA ALA A 343 2.91 -6.90 9.66
C ALA A 343 3.48 -5.48 9.56
N SER A 344 2.63 -4.47 9.71
CA SER A 344 3.01 -3.06 9.66
C SER A 344 2.65 -2.38 10.97
N TYR A 345 3.63 -1.78 11.63
CA TYR A 345 3.43 -1.09 12.91
C TYR A 345 3.83 0.39 12.85
N HIS A 346 3.00 1.22 13.46
CA HIS A 346 3.45 2.50 14.01
C HIS A 346 3.99 2.23 15.42
N ALA A 347 5.26 2.55 15.66
CA ALA A 347 5.96 2.21 16.90
C ALA A 347 6.81 3.39 17.37
N TYR A 348 6.41 4.04 18.47
CA TYR A 348 7.07 5.24 18.97
C TYR A 348 7.89 4.94 20.22
N PRO A 349 9.07 5.56 20.40
CA PRO A 349 9.91 5.32 21.57
C PRO A 349 9.39 5.95 22.86
N TYR A 350 8.36 6.81 22.79
CA TYR A 350 7.85 7.60 23.92
C TYR A 350 6.43 7.23 24.36
N TYR A 351 5.74 6.34 23.65
CA TYR A 351 4.36 5.98 23.90
C TYR A 351 4.09 4.56 23.36
N PRO A 352 3.31 3.71 24.06
CA PRO A 352 2.74 3.93 25.40
C PRO A 352 3.76 3.82 26.54
N ASP A 353 3.28 4.00 27.76
CA ASP A 353 4.11 4.00 28.97
C ASP A 353 4.84 2.65 29.16
N PHE A 354 4.25 1.54 28.72
CA PHE A 354 4.89 0.22 28.76
C PHE A 354 6.23 0.15 28.03
N VAL A 355 6.43 0.94 26.97
CA VAL A 355 7.70 0.95 26.23
C VAL A 355 8.85 1.36 27.15
N TYR A 356 8.57 2.12 28.21
CA TYR A 356 9.55 2.51 29.22
C TYR A 356 9.43 1.72 30.54
N ASN A 357 8.21 1.40 30.95
CA ASN A 357 7.92 0.86 32.29
C ASN A 357 8.05 -0.67 32.37
N ASP A 358 7.87 -1.41 31.27
CA ASP A 358 7.99 -2.87 31.29
C ASP A 358 9.42 -3.29 31.62
N ALA A 359 9.56 -4.08 32.68
CA ALA A 359 10.86 -4.57 33.13
C ALA A 359 11.59 -5.40 32.05
N LYS A 360 10.83 -6.11 31.20
CA LYS A 360 11.38 -6.90 30.08
C LYS A 360 12.15 -6.05 29.06
N TYR A 361 11.84 -4.76 28.93
CA TYR A 361 12.51 -3.87 27.98
C TYR A 361 13.70 -3.12 28.60
N GLN A 362 13.74 -3.01 29.93
CA GLN A 362 14.83 -2.32 30.63
C GLN A 362 16.18 -3.02 30.50
N GLU A 363 16.21 -4.32 30.21
CA GLU A 363 17.46 -5.07 30.07
C GLU A 363 18.06 -4.98 28.65
N ALA A 364 17.34 -4.40 27.68
CA ALA A 364 17.80 -4.30 26.31
C ALA A 364 18.88 -3.23 26.12
N GLU A 365 19.94 -3.59 25.39
CA GLU A 365 21.04 -2.70 25.04
C GLU A 365 21.14 -2.53 23.52
N CYS A 366 21.30 -1.30 23.06
CA CYS A 366 21.66 -0.96 21.69
C CYS A 366 23.06 -0.32 21.64
N SER A 367 23.49 0.14 20.47
CA SER A 367 24.81 0.78 20.29
C SER A 367 25.06 2.01 21.18
N ASN A 368 24.00 2.63 21.72
CA ASN A 368 24.06 3.81 22.58
C ASN A 368 23.86 3.48 24.08
N GLY A 369 23.82 2.20 24.46
CA GLY A 369 23.56 1.75 25.83
C GLY A 369 22.13 1.22 26.01
N GLN A 370 21.59 1.34 27.22
CA GLN A 370 20.25 0.87 27.56
C GLN A 370 19.19 1.52 26.66
N CYS A 371 18.33 0.71 26.05
CA CYS A 371 17.37 1.17 25.06
C CYS A 371 16.10 0.32 25.11
N THR A 372 15.09 0.80 25.83
CA THR A 372 13.83 0.08 26.01
C THR A 372 13.05 -0.06 24.71
N TYR A 373 13.08 0.95 23.84
CA TYR A 373 12.50 0.87 22.50
C TYR A 373 13.11 -0.26 21.66
N TYR A 374 14.42 -0.50 21.76
CA TYR A 374 15.03 -1.65 21.08
C TYR A 374 14.52 -2.98 21.65
N GLY A 375 14.38 -3.08 22.98
CA GLY A 375 13.77 -4.24 23.63
C GLY A 375 12.34 -4.50 23.16
N TYR A 376 11.52 -3.45 23.05
CA TYR A 376 10.18 -3.52 22.48
C TYR A 376 10.18 -4.06 21.05
N LEU A 377 11.02 -3.51 20.17
CA LEU A 377 11.11 -3.98 18.78
C LEU A 377 11.55 -5.45 18.68
N GLN A 378 12.44 -5.92 19.56
CA GLN A 378 12.83 -7.33 19.60
C GLN A 378 11.66 -8.25 19.99
N ASP A 379 10.86 -7.84 20.98
CA ASP A 379 9.67 -8.57 21.42
C ASP A 379 8.59 -8.58 20.32
N LEU A 380 8.37 -7.44 19.66
CA LEU A 380 7.45 -7.31 18.53
C LEU A 380 7.85 -8.20 17.35
N ILE A 381 9.13 -8.27 17.01
CA ILE A 381 9.64 -9.19 15.98
C ILE A 381 9.43 -10.65 16.40
N ALA A 382 9.67 -10.97 17.68
CA ALA A 382 9.51 -12.32 18.19
C ALA A 382 8.04 -12.78 18.23
N ALA A 383 7.09 -11.86 18.33
CA ALA A 383 5.67 -12.16 18.26
C ALA A 383 5.21 -12.56 16.83
N HIS A 384 5.98 -12.22 15.80
CA HIS A 384 5.64 -12.44 14.39
C HIS A 384 6.49 -13.54 13.73
N ASP A 385 6.24 -14.79 14.13
CA ASP A 385 6.92 -15.96 13.56
C ASP A 385 6.63 -16.09 12.05
N ASN A 386 7.69 -16.05 11.23
CA ASN A 386 7.64 -16.20 9.77
C ASN A 386 6.82 -15.15 9.01
N MET A 387 6.67 -13.95 9.58
CA MET A 387 6.07 -12.79 8.90
C MET A 387 7.05 -11.60 8.99
N PRO A 388 7.29 -10.83 7.90
CA PRO A 388 8.12 -9.64 8.00
C PRO A 388 7.39 -8.58 8.82
N VAL A 389 8.14 -7.91 9.70
CA VAL A 389 7.67 -6.76 10.46
C VAL A 389 8.27 -5.49 9.85
N VAL A 390 7.40 -4.57 9.45
CA VAL A 390 7.78 -3.25 8.93
C VAL A 390 7.33 -2.19 9.93
N ILE A 391 8.29 -1.44 10.47
CA ILE A 391 7.98 -0.22 11.24
C ILE A 391 7.67 0.88 10.23
N ALA A 392 6.38 1.06 9.95
CA ALA A 392 5.89 1.98 8.93
C ALA A 392 5.81 3.43 9.43
N GLU A 393 5.94 3.66 10.74
CA GLU A 393 6.03 4.98 11.37
C GLU A 393 6.71 4.86 12.75
N PHE A 394 7.53 5.84 13.14
CA PHE A 394 8.30 5.82 14.39
C PHE A 394 8.75 7.19 14.87
#